data_AF-X5YD26-F1
#
_entry.id   AF-X5YD26-F1
#
_cell.length_a   1.000
_cell.length_b   1.000
_cell.length_c   1.000
_cell.angle_alpha   90.00
_cell.angle_beta   90.00
_cell.angle_gamma   90.00
#
_symmetry.space_group_name_H-M   'P 1'
#
loop_
_entity.id
_entity.type
_entity.pdbx_description
1 polymer ?
#
loop_
_entity_poly.entity_id
_entity_poly.type
_entity_poly.pdbx_seq_one_letter_code
_entity_poly.pdbx_strand_id
1 'polypeptide(L)' 'MTTIDYSTLQADVAVWLKSHLEHVRETFGEGEAYAAAVELEGDPWMALQWYVEDVRKAA' A
#
# COMPACT_ATOMS: atom_id res chain seq x y z
N MET A 1 -6.18 11.44 14.60
CA MET A 1 -7.09 11.14 13.46
C MET A 1 -6.61 11.82 12.18
N THR A 2 -5.63 11.20 11.52
CA THR A 2 -5.13 11.61 10.21
C THR A 2 -6.29 11.53 9.20
N THR A 3 -6.62 12.66 8.58
CA THR A 3 -7.71 12.73 7.60
C THR A 3 -7.15 12.42 6.23
N ILE A 4 -7.79 11.52 5.48
CA ILE A 4 -7.39 11.20 4.11
C ILE A 4 -7.75 12.37 3.21
N ASP A 5 -6.79 12.85 2.43
CA ASP A 5 -7.02 13.83 1.37
C ASP A 5 -7.39 13.09 0.07
N TYR A 6 -8.66 13.19 -0.31
CA TYR A 6 -9.16 12.54 -1.52
C TYR A 6 -8.64 13.18 -2.81
N SER A 7 -8.11 14.42 -2.76
CA SER A 7 -7.54 15.09 -3.93
C SER A 7 -6.19 14.52 -4.34
N THR A 8 -5.46 13.88 -3.42
CA THR A 8 -4.15 13.26 -3.63
C THR A 8 -4.17 11.73 -3.52
N LEU A 9 -5.36 11.13 -3.33
CA LEU A 9 -5.53 9.72 -2.99
C LEU A 9 -4.73 8.76 -3.88
N GLN A 10 -4.75 8.95 -5.19
CA GLN A 10 -4.02 8.09 -6.11
C GLN A 10 -2.50 8.17 -5.89
N ALA A 11 -1.98 9.38 -5.67
CA ALA A 11 -0.56 9.58 -5.41
C ALA A 11 -0.16 8.99 -4.05
N ASP A 12 -1.00 9.18 -3.03
CA ASP A 12 -0.75 8.68 -1.68
C ASP A 12 -0.76 7.15 -1.63
N VAL A 13 -1.71 6.50 -2.32
CA VAL A 13 -1.75 5.04 -2.45
C VAL A 13 -0.53 4.52 -3.22
N ALA A 14 -0.08 5.21 -4.28
CA ALA A 14 1.11 4.81 -5.03
C ALA A 14 2.39 4.91 -4.19
N VAL A 15 2.52 5.96 -3.38
CA VAL A 15 3.64 6.13 -2.43
C VAL A 15 3.60 5.05 -1.36
N TRP A 16 2.43 4.81 -0.76
CA TRP A 16 2.24 3.75 0.22
C TRP A 16 2.57 2.37 -0.35
N LEU A 17 2.09 2.07 -1.56
CA LEU A 17 2.32 0.79 -2.23
C LEU A 17 3.82 0.53 -2.42
N LYS A 18 4.58 1.55 -2.84
CA LYS A 18 6.03 1.43 -2.99
C LYS A 18 6.71 1.08 -1.67
N SER A 19 6.37 1.80 -0.60
CA SER A 19 6.92 1.56 0.74
C SER A 19 6.51 0.18 1.29
N HIS A 20 5.27 -0.24 1.04
CA HIS A 20 4.76 -1.55 1.44
C HIS A 20 5.54 -2.68 0.76
N LEU A 21 5.72 -2.60 -0.56
CA LEU A 21 6.47 -3.61 -1.32
C LEU A 21 7.96 -3.64 -0.95
N GLU A 22 8.55 -2.49 -0.60
CA GLU A 22 9.91 -2.43 -0.07
C GLU A 22 9.99 -3.14 1.29
N HIS A 23 9.05 -2.90 2.20
CA HIS A 23 8.97 -3.60 3.47
C HIS A 23 8.79 -5.12 3.32
N VAL A 24 7.91 -5.55 2.41
CA VAL A 24 7.70 -6.98 2.11
C VAL A 24 9.00 -7.59 1.56
N ARG A 25 9.71 -6.88 0.69
CA ARG A 25 11.00 -7.33 0.15
C ARG A 25 12.05 -7.51 1.22
N GLU A 26 12.17 -6.56 2.13
CA GLU A 26 13.15 -6.61 3.23
C GLU A 26 12.83 -7.72 4.24
N THR A 27 11.54 -7.97 4.49
CA THR A 27 11.09 -8.89 5.55
C THR A 27 10.96 -10.34 5.05
N PHE A 28 10.46 -10.52 3.83
CA PHE A 28 10.08 -11.82 3.28
C PHE A 28 10.81 -12.18 1.98
N GLY A 29 11.54 -11.24 1.38
CA GLY A 29 12.35 -11.44 0.18
C GLY A 29 11.67 -11.02 -1.12
N GLU A 30 12.44 -11.06 -2.21
CA GLU A 30 12.04 -10.55 -3.53
C GLU A 30 10.82 -11.28 -4.12
N GLY A 31 10.72 -12.60 -3.92
CA GLY A 31 9.62 -13.41 -4.47
C GLY A 31 8.25 -13.02 -3.89
N GLU A 32 8.19 -12.79 -2.58
CA GLU A 32 6.98 -12.35 -1.89
C GLU A 32 6.63 -10.90 -2.26
N ALA A 33 7.62 -10.03 -2.40
CA ALA A 33 7.39 -8.66 -2.88
C ALA A 33 6.82 -8.64 -4.31
N TYR A 34 7.30 -9.52 -5.19
CA TYR A 34 6.76 -9.66 -6.54
C TYR A 34 5.34 -10.21 -6.54
N ALA A 35 5.07 -11.25 -5.75
CA ALA A 35 3.72 -11.82 -5.61
C ALA A 35 2.71 -10.77 -5.12
N ALA A 36 3.08 -10.02 -4.07
CA ALA A 36 2.27 -8.92 -3.55
C ALA A 36 2.06 -7.80 -4.58
N ALA A 37 3.09 -7.45 -5.37
CA ALA A 37 2.96 -6.44 -6.42
C ALA A 37 1.94 -6.87 -7.49
N VAL A 38 2.01 -8.12 -7.95
CA VAL A 38 1.07 -8.67 -8.94
C VAL A 38 -0.36 -8.70 -8.39
N GLU A 39 -0.53 -9.09 -7.12
CA GLU A 39 -1.84 -9.16 -6.49
C GLU A 39 -2.48 -7.76 -6.35
N LEU A 40 -1.70 -6.78 -5.88
CA LEU A 40 -2.16 -5.40 -5.67
C LEU A 40 -2.35 -4.63 -6.98
N GLU A 41 -1.64 -4.99 -8.06
CA GLU A 41 -1.91 -4.50 -9.41
C GLU A 41 -3.21 -5.07 -9.98
N GLY A 42 -3.50 -6.35 -9.70
CA GLY A 42 -4.72 -7.04 -10.10
C GLY A 42 -5.97 -6.60 -9.34
N ASP A 43 -5.82 -6.15 -8.09
CA ASP A 43 -6.89 -5.60 -7.25
C ASP A 43 -6.53 -4.23 -6.66
N PRO A 44 -6.81 -3.14 -7.40
CA PRO A 44 -6.59 -1.77 -6.92
C PRO A 44 -7.42 -1.40 -5.69
N TRP A 45 -8.57 -2.07 -5.45
CA TRP A 45 -9.39 -1.81 -4.28
C TRP A 45 -8.74 -2.34 -3.01
N MET A 46 -8.05 -3.47 -3.09
CA MET A 46 -7.28 -4.00 -1.97
C MET A 46 -6.14 -3.05 -1.57
N ALA A 47 -5.40 -2.53 -2.54
CA ALA A 47 -4.35 -1.54 -2.28
C ALA A 47 -4.90 -0.28 -1.59
N LEU A 48 -6.05 0.23 -2.04
CA LEU A 48 -6.71 1.35 -1.40
C LEU A 48 -7.16 1.02 0.02
N GLN A 49 -7.81 -0.14 0.23
CA GLN A 49 -8.30 -0.54 1.54
C GLN A 49 -7.16 -0.60 2.55
N TRP A 50 -6.05 -1.25 2.20
CA TRP A 50 -4.91 -1.41 3.10
C TRP A 50 -4.24 -0.07 3.42
N TYR A 51 -4.11 0.82 2.44
CA TYR A 51 -3.68 2.20 2.68
C TYR A 51 -4.57 2.89 3.73
N VAL A 52 -5.90 2.82 3.57
CA VAL A 52 -6.84 3.43 4.52
C VAL A 52 -6.71 2.83 5.92
N GLU A 53 -6.53 1.52 6.03
CA GLU A 53 -6.33 0.84 7.31
C GLU A 53 -5.04 1.28 8.00
N ASP A 54 -3.93 1.39 7.26
CA ASP A 54 -2.65 1.84 7.81
C ASP A 54 -2.70 3.30 8.27
N VAL A 55 -3.29 4.20 7.48
CA VAL A 55 -3.48 5.61 7.87
C VAL A 55 -4.32 5.71 9.14
N ARG A 56 -5.33 4.86 9.31
CA ARG A 56 -6.17 4.82 10.52
C ARG A 56 -5.43 4.25 11.73
N LYS A 57 -4.54 3.28 11.55
CA LYS A 57 -3.71 2.73 12.64
C LYS A 57 -2.64 3.70 13.13
N ALA A 58 -2.12 4.55 12.24
CA ALA A 58 -1.11 5.55 12.56
C ALA A 58 -1.66 6.82 13.25
N ALA A 59 -2.99 6.92 13.41
CA ALA A 59 -3.74 8.15 13.75
C ALA A 59 -4.23 8.23 15.19
#